data_AF-A0A382GZL2-F1
#
_entry.id   AF-A0A382GZL2-F1
#
_cell.length_a   1.000
_cell.length_b   1.000
_cell.length_c   1.000
_cell.angle_alpha   90.00
_cell.angle_beta   90.00
_cell.angle_gamma   90.00
#
_symmetry.space_group_name_H-M   'P 1'
#
loop_
_entity.id
_entity.type
_entity.pdbx_description
1 polymer ?
#
loop_
_entity_poly.entity_id
_entity_poly.type
_entity_poly.pdbx_seq_one_letter_code
_entity_poly.pdbx_strand_id
1 'polypeptide(L)'
;MAQRTDEDIKEKFDNSFTRKFGFPMRRPVDKIMDELRPTHIEFIQQSPFCVMATSDTTGRCDASPKGGLPGFVKVLNTRQILIPDVAGNRLFQSYQNTSENPHIGLIFFIPGVNETVRVNGSVKIVSEQELKRLEIELEVQNPDEKA
;
A
#
# COMPACT_ATOMS: atom_id res chain seq x y z
N MET A 1 -20.38 -3.95 12.63
CA MET A 1 -20.41 -3.95 11.15
C MET A 1 -21.31 -5.09 10.70
N ALA A 2 -22.16 -4.86 9.70
CA ALA A 2 -22.94 -5.94 9.13
C ALA A 2 -21.97 -6.99 8.55
N GLN A 3 -22.13 -8.24 8.96
CA GLN A 3 -21.40 -9.34 8.32
C GLN A 3 -21.86 -9.39 6.86
N ARG A 4 -20.91 -9.47 5.91
CA ARG A 4 -21.27 -9.74 4.50
C ARG A 4 -22.12 -11.01 4.47
N THR A 5 -23.03 -11.15 3.51
CA THR A 5 -23.81 -12.37 3.31
C THR A 5 -23.07 -13.33 2.37
N ASP A 6 -23.55 -14.57 2.24
CA ASP A 6 -22.98 -15.50 1.27
C ASP A 6 -23.33 -15.12 -0.17
N GLU A 7 -24.47 -14.46 -0.40
CA GLU A 7 -24.76 -13.78 -1.66
C GLU A 7 -23.72 -12.68 -1.96
N ASP A 8 -23.41 -11.80 -1.01
CA ASP A 8 -22.44 -10.71 -1.23
C ASP A 8 -21.05 -11.24 -1.61
N ILE A 9 -20.64 -12.38 -1.02
CA ILE A 9 -19.38 -13.04 -1.38
C ILE A 9 -19.43 -13.56 -2.80
N LYS A 10 -20.51 -14.24 -3.18
CA LYS A 10 -20.64 -14.78 -4.53
C LYS A 10 -20.59 -13.67 -5.56
N GLU A 11 -21.39 -12.62 -5.39
CA GLU A 11 -21.44 -11.49 -6.31
C GLU A 11 -20.07 -10.83 -6.48
N LYS A 12 -19.39 -10.50 -5.36
CA LYS A 12 -18.11 -9.78 -5.40
C LYS A 12 -16.94 -10.61 -5.97
N PHE A 13 -16.95 -11.92 -5.75
CA PHE A 13 -15.83 -12.80 -6.13
C PHE A 13 -16.16 -13.73 -7.28
N ASP A 14 -17.26 -13.53 -8.01
CA ASP A 14 -17.63 -14.38 -9.14
C ASP A 14 -16.66 -14.19 -10.33
N ASN A 15 -15.89 -15.22 -10.64
CA ASN A 15 -15.00 -15.27 -11.79
C ASN A 15 -14.76 -16.73 -12.22
N SER A 16 -14.05 -16.91 -13.34
CA SER A 16 -13.77 -18.24 -13.89
C SER A 16 -13.07 -19.18 -12.90
N PHE A 17 -12.25 -18.66 -11.99
CA PHE A 17 -11.54 -19.46 -11.00
C PHE A 17 -12.44 -19.83 -9.82
N THR A 18 -13.22 -18.91 -9.26
CA THR A 18 -14.12 -19.21 -8.14
C THR A 18 -15.25 -20.14 -8.55
N ARG A 19 -15.76 -20.04 -9.79
CA ARG A 19 -16.69 -21.02 -10.35
C ARG A 19 -16.09 -22.43 -10.46
N LYS A 20 -14.78 -22.53 -10.71
CA LYS A 20 -14.07 -23.81 -10.88
C LYS A 20 -13.59 -24.42 -9.56
N PHE A 21 -13.14 -23.59 -8.62
CA PHE A 21 -12.44 -24.01 -7.40
C PHE A 21 -13.22 -23.72 -6.10
N GLY A 22 -14.36 -23.05 -6.20
CA GLY A 22 -15.18 -22.65 -5.06
C GLY A 22 -14.99 -21.17 -4.67
N PHE A 23 -16.00 -20.65 -3.98
CA PHE A 23 -15.99 -19.28 -3.45
C PHE A 23 -15.17 -19.19 -2.16
N PRO A 24 -14.58 -18.01 -1.85
CA PRO A 24 -13.76 -17.85 -0.66
C PRO A 24 -14.58 -18.00 0.62
N MET A 25 -13.94 -18.54 1.66
CA MET A 25 -14.51 -18.56 3.01
C MET A 25 -14.73 -17.13 3.54
N ARG A 26 -15.70 -16.96 4.44
CA ARG A 26 -16.04 -15.66 5.05
C ARG A 26 -14.84 -15.01 5.75
N ARG A 27 -14.07 -15.77 6.55
CA ARG A 27 -12.97 -15.23 7.37
C ARG A 27 -11.90 -14.47 6.57
N PRO A 28 -11.40 -14.96 5.42
CA PRO A 28 -10.55 -14.16 4.53
C PRO A 28 -11.22 -12.91 3.96
N VAL A 29 -12.49 -13.00 3.56
CA VAL A 29 -13.24 -11.88 2.98
C VAL A 29 -13.42 -10.75 3.99
N ASP A 30 -13.66 -11.07 5.25
CA ASP A 30 -13.81 -10.08 6.33
C ASP A 30 -12.52 -9.33 6.67
N LYS A 31 -11.38 -9.74 6.11
CA LYS A 31 -10.12 -8.98 6.19
C LYS A 31 -10.03 -7.89 5.13
N ILE A 32 -10.88 -7.91 4.10
CA ILE A 32 -10.89 -6.94 3.00
C ILE A 32 -11.82 -5.79 3.38
N MET A 33 -11.20 -4.66 3.74
CA MET A 33 -11.85 -3.45 4.24
C MET A 33 -11.55 -2.27 3.33
N ASP A 34 -12.47 -1.32 3.23
CA ASP A 34 -12.27 -0.08 2.45
C ASP A 34 -11.51 0.99 3.25
N GLU A 35 -11.31 0.75 4.55
CA GLU A 35 -10.64 1.65 5.49
C GLU A 35 -9.67 0.90 6.40
N LEU A 36 -8.60 1.59 6.79
CA LEU A 36 -7.64 1.13 7.77
C LEU A 36 -8.28 1.08 9.16
N ARG A 37 -8.12 -0.06 9.83
CA ARG A 37 -8.49 -0.24 11.24
C ARG A 37 -7.29 0.13 12.12
N PRO A 38 -7.50 0.40 13.42
CA PRO A 38 -6.40 0.67 14.36
C PRO A 38 -5.24 -0.33 14.24
N THR A 39 -5.54 -1.63 14.16
CA THR A 39 -4.52 -2.67 13.98
C THR A 39 -3.75 -2.60 12.66
N HIS A 40 -4.38 -2.14 11.56
CA HIS A 40 -3.68 -1.93 10.29
C HIS A 40 -2.74 -0.72 10.39
N ILE A 41 -3.21 0.35 11.05
CA ILE A 41 -2.45 1.59 11.25
C ILE A 41 -1.21 1.30 12.10
N GLU A 42 -1.38 0.62 13.23
CA GLU A 42 -0.28 0.20 14.10
C GLU A 42 0.74 -0.65 13.34
N PHE A 43 0.28 -1.63 12.56
CA PHE A 43 1.17 -2.48 11.78
C PHE A 43 1.97 -1.68 10.75
N ILE A 44 1.32 -0.77 10.00
CA ILE A 44 1.99 0.09 9.01
C ILE A 44 3.03 0.98 9.69
N GLN A 45 2.69 1.57 10.84
CA GLN A 45 3.60 2.41 11.62
C GLN A 45 4.81 1.62 12.16
N GLN A 46 4.66 0.32 12.46
CA GLN A 46 5.77 -0.51 12.92
C GLN A 46 6.56 -1.16 11.79
N SER A 47 6.12 -1.04 10.54
CA SER A 47 6.77 -1.67 9.39
C SER A 47 8.00 -0.87 8.95
N PRO A 48 9.23 -1.41 9.04
CA PRO A 48 10.42 -0.78 8.47
C PRO A 48 10.56 -1.00 6.96
N PHE A 49 9.67 -1.80 6.36
CA PHE A 49 9.78 -2.21 4.97
C PHE A 49 8.41 -2.41 4.32
N CYS A 50 8.28 -1.96 3.07
CA CYS A 50 7.17 -2.31 2.20
C CYS A 50 7.61 -2.51 0.75
N VAL A 51 6.80 -3.23 -0.02
CA VAL A 51 6.96 -3.33 -1.48
C VAL A 51 5.86 -2.52 -2.14
N MET A 52 6.26 -1.64 -3.05
CA MET A 52 5.41 -0.79 -3.88
C MET A 52 5.30 -1.39 -5.28
N ALA A 53 4.13 -1.96 -5.58
CA ALA A 53 3.79 -2.49 -6.89
C ALA A 53 3.03 -1.45 -7.72
N THR A 54 3.56 -1.13 -8.89
CA THR A 54 2.97 -0.19 -9.86
C THR A 54 3.02 -0.81 -11.24
N SER A 55 2.28 -0.27 -12.20
CA SER A 55 2.41 -0.68 -13.60
C SER A 55 2.23 0.50 -14.54
N ASP A 56 2.84 0.42 -15.72
CA ASP A 56 2.53 1.35 -16.81
C ASP A 56 1.12 1.10 -17.39
N THR A 57 0.73 1.90 -18.38
CA THR A 57 -0.57 1.79 -19.07
C THR A 57 -0.71 0.53 -19.93
N THR A 58 0.39 -0.15 -20.24
CA THR A 58 0.41 -1.43 -20.98
C THR A 58 0.36 -2.65 -20.05
N GLY A 59 0.39 -2.42 -18.74
CA GLY A 59 0.35 -3.47 -17.72
C GLY A 59 1.71 -4.08 -17.38
N ARG A 60 2.84 -3.46 -17.79
CA ARG A 60 4.17 -3.89 -17.33
C ARG A 60 4.36 -3.44 -15.89
N CYS A 61 4.55 -4.39 -15.00
CA CYS A 61 4.64 -4.14 -13.57
C CYS A 61 6.09 -3.90 -13.11
N ASP A 62 6.24 -3.03 -12.12
CA ASP A 62 7.44 -2.85 -11.31
C ASP A 62 7.10 -3.08 -9.83
N ALA A 63 8.05 -3.63 -9.07
CA ALA A 63 7.93 -3.87 -7.64
C ALA A 63 9.13 -3.25 -6.91
N SER A 64 8.94 -2.05 -6.39
CA SER A 64 10.00 -1.27 -5.76
C SER A 64 10.06 -1.53 -4.25
N PRO A 65 11.20 -2.00 -3.70
CA PRO A 65 11.38 -2.10 -2.25
C PRO A 65 11.54 -0.71 -1.64
N LYS A 66 10.79 -0.43 -0.58
CA LYS A 66 10.88 0.83 0.18
C LYS A 66 11.21 0.50 1.63
N GLY A 67 12.33 1.02 2.11
CA GLY A 67 12.82 0.81 3.46
C GLY A 67 12.95 2.13 4.22
N GLY A 68 12.80 2.05 5.53
CA GLY A 68 13.01 3.17 6.45
C GLY A 68 12.96 2.70 7.90
N LEU A 69 13.13 3.63 8.84
CA LEU A 69 12.84 3.34 10.25
C LEU A 69 11.33 3.09 10.44
N PRO A 70 10.91 2.31 11.46
CA PRO A 70 9.50 2.24 11.83
C PRO A 70 8.88 3.64 11.92
N GLY A 71 7.78 3.85 11.22
CA GLY A 71 7.09 5.14 11.12
C GLY A 71 7.48 5.98 9.91
N PHE A 72 8.28 5.47 8.97
CA PHE A 72 8.61 6.18 7.73
C PHE A 72 7.37 6.41 6.85
N VAL A 73 6.42 5.48 6.84
CA VAL A 73 5.09 5.69 6.25
C VAL A 73 4.19 6.36 7.28
N LYS A 74 3.66 7.54 6.95
CA LYS A 74 2.73 8.27 7.80
C LYS A 74 1.30 7.92 7.41
N VAL A 75 0.46 7.60 8.39
CA VAL A 75 -0.98 7.41 8.18
C VAL A 75 -1.67 8.73 8.45
N LEU A 76 -2.28 9.33 7.43
CA LEU A 76 -2.94 10.64 7.54
C LEU A 76 -4.38 10.51 8.05
N ASN A 77 -5.07 9.45 7.64
CA ASN A 77 -6.38 9.05 8.13
C ASN A 77 -6.67 7.59 7.71
N THR A 78 -7.90 7.10 7.96
CA THR A 78 -8.27 5.71 7.68
C THR A 78 -8.26 5.35 6.19
N ARG A 79 -8.15 6.33 5.28
CA ARG A 79 -8.14 6.11 3.82
C ARG A 79 -6.90 6.66 3.12
N GLN A 80 -5.99 7.32 3.84
CA GLN A 80 -4.85 8.00 3.23
C GLN A 80 -3.59 7.72 4.03
N ILE A 81 -2.56 7.31 3.30
CA ILE A 81 -1.21 7.14 3.80
C ILE A 81 -0.25 7.93 2.93
N LEU A 82 0.87 8.33 3.50
CA LEU A 82 1.94 9.05 2.84
C LEU A 82 3.21 8.22 2.94
N ILE A 83 3.80 7.93 1.78
CA ILE A 83 5.06 7.21 1.66
C ILE A 83 6.10 8.20 1.15
N PRO A 84 7.20 8.44 1.90
CA PRO A 84 8.29 9.25 1.40
C PRO A 84 8.99 8.51 0.26
N ASP A 85 9.36 9.22 -0.79
CA ASP A 85 10.25 8.69 -1.82
C ASP A 85 11.61 9.39 -1.74
N VAL A 86 12.67 8.57 -1.77
CA VAL A 86 14.06 9.02 -1.87
C VAL A 86 14.56 8.77 -3.27
N ALA A 87 15.35 9.70 -3.80
CA ALA A 87 15.89 9.58 -5.14
C ALA A 87 16.70 8.28 -5.35
N GLY A 88 17.29 7.71 -4.28
CA GLY A 88 17.95 6.39 -4.30
C GLY A 88 18.81 6.15 -5.54
N ASN A 89 18.51 5.07 -6.28
CA ASN A 89 19.16 4.69 -7.55
C ASN A 89 18.82 5.57 -8.78
N ARG A 90 17.99 6.60 -8.60
CA ARG A 90 17.57 7.60 -9.60
C ARG A 90 16.86 7.04 -10.83
N LEU A 91 16.32 5.82 -10.76
CA LEU A 91 15.61 5.21 -11.89
C LEU A 91 14.14 5.67 -11.99
N PHE A 92 13.53 6.08 -10.88
CA PHE A 92 12.17 6.67 -10.81
C PHE A 92 11.06 5.89 -11.55
N GLN A 93 11.18 4.56 -11.69
CA GLN A 93 10.17 3.78 -12.44
C GLN A 93 8.77 3.89 -11.82
N SER A 94 8.67 3.82 -10.49
CA SER A 94 7.37 3.93 -9.81
C SER A 94 6.73 5.31 -10.01
N TYR A 95 7.51 6.38 -10.15
CA TYR A 95 7.01 7.72 -10.45
C TYR A 95 6.48 7.81 -11.88
N GLN A 96 7.25 7.32 -12.85
CA GLN A 96 6.79 7.28 -14.25
C GLN A 96 5.50 6.48 -14.37
N ASN A 97 5.47 5.26 -13.81
CA ASN A 97 4.28 4.42 -13.81
C ASN A 97 3.08 5.13 -13.19
N THR A 98 3.23 5.73 -12.00
CA THR A 98 2.11 6.38 -11.29
C THR A 98 1.62 7.67 -11.95
N SER A 99 2.48 8.34 -12.74
CA SER A 99 2.09 9.52 -13.52
C SER A 99 1.14 9.19 -14.68
N GLU A 100 1.23 7.98 -15.23
CA GLU A 100 0.40 7.53 -16.36
C GLU A 100 -0.74 6.59 -15.92
N ASN A 101 -0.53 5.85 -14.83
CA ASN A 101 -1.47 4.90 -14.25
C ASN A 101 -1.45 5.02 -12.71
N PRO A 102 -2.49 5.63 -12.10
CA PRO A 102 -2.47 5.95 -10.68
C PRO A 102 -2.64 4.72 -9.77
N HIS A 103 -2.89 3.52 -10.30
CA HIS A 103 -3.14 2.33 -9.47
C HIS A 103 -1.88 1.80 -8.80
N ILE A 104 -2.00 1.47 -7.52
CA ILE A 104 -0.91 0.95 -6.69
C ILE A 104 -1.35 -0.25 -5.83
N GLY A 105 -0.42 -1.16 -5.59
CA GLY A 105 -0.50 -2.16 -4.54
C GLY A 105 0.68 -2.02 -3.58
N LEU A 106 0.41 -2.14 -2.29
CA LEU A 106 1.41 -2.10 -1.23
C LEU A 106 1.29 -3.35 -0.37
N ILE A 107 2.43 -3.86 0.08
CA ILE A 107 2.50 -4.87 1.13
C ILE A 107 3.58 -4.50 2.13
N PHE A 108 3.20 -4.50 3.41
CA PHE A 108 4.03 -4.11 4.54
C PHE A 108 4.52 -5.32 5.32
N PHE A 109 5.74 -5.22 5.85
CA PHE A 109 6.40 -6.30 6.58
C PHE A 109 7.05 -5.79 7.86
N ILE A 110 7.01 -6.62 8.91
CA ILE A 110 7.77 -6.45 10.16
C ILE A 110 8.62 -7.71 10.35
N PRO A 111 9.96 -7.60 10.44
CA PRO A 111 10.83 -8.75 10.69
C PRO A 111 10.42 -9.53 11.94
N GLY A 112 10.33 -10.87 11.82
CA GLY A 112 9.92 -11.76 12.92
C GLY A 112 8.40 -11.87 13.14
N VAL A 113 7.59 -11.12 12.39
CA VAL A 113 6.12 -11.21 12.43
C VAL A 113 5.63 -11.99 11.20
N ASN A 114 4.69 -12.91 11.40
CA ASN A 114 4.19 -13.81 10.35
C ASN A 114 2.96 -13.25 9.61
N GLU A 115 2.54 -12.05 9.97
CA GLU A 115 1.45 -11.31 9.36
C GLU A 115 1.97 -10.23 8.41
N THR A 116 1.11 -9.81 7.48
CA THR A 116 1.35 -8.67 6.60
C THR A 116 0.09 -7.83 6.48
N VAL A 117 0.26 -6.55 6.15
CA VAL A 117 -0.84 -5.66 5.77
C VAL A 117 -0.69 -5.29 4.31
N ARG A 118 -1.79 -5.37 3.55
CA ARG A 118 -1.86 -4.94 2.16
C ARG A 118 -2.76 -3.72 2.04
N VAL A 119 -2.34 -2.77 1.20
CA VAL A 119 -3.12 -1.59 0.86
C VAL A 119 -3.12 -1.45 -0.65
N ASN A 120 -4.30 -1.31 -1.23
CA ASN A 120 -4.48 -1.09 -2.66
C ASN A 120 -5.27 0.22 -2.82
N GLY A 121 -4.95 0.99 -3.84
CA GLY A 121 -5.62 2.27 -4.06
C GLY A 121 -5.07 3.03 -5.24
N SER A 122 -5.14 4.35 -5.15
CA SER A 122 -4.56 5.27 -6.11
C SER A 122 -3.47 6.14 -5.47
N VAL A 123 -2.53 6.58 -6.29
CA VAL A 123 -1.44 7.48 -5.91
C VAL A 123 -1.71 8.88 -6.41
N LYS A 124 -1.31 9.87 -5.59
CA LYS A 124 -1.10 11.25 -6.01
C LYS A 124 0.30 11.66 -5.54
N ILE A 125 1.13 12.15 -6.45
CA ILE A 125 2.42 12.77 -6.09
C ILE A 125 2.13 14.11 -5.43
N VAL A 126 2.74 14.34 -4.27
CA VAL A 126 2.62 15.58 -3.50
C VAL A 126 3.94 16.33 -3.51
N SER A 127 3.88 17.63 -3.78
CA SER A 127 5.04 18.51 -3.72
C SER A 127 5.42 18.85 -2.28
N GLU A 128 6.66 19.30 -2.06
CA GLU A 128 7.12 19.80 -0.76
C GLU A 128 6.23 20.94 -0.23
N GLN A 129 5.72 21.80 -1.13
CA GLN A 129 4.80 22.87 -0.77
C GLN A 129 3.46 22.34 -0.26
N GLU A 130 2.94 21.25 -0.86
CA GLU A 130 1.75 20.57 -0.37
C GLU A 130 2.00 19.93 1.00
N LEU A 131 3.15 19.30 1.21
CA LEU A 131 3.51 18.72 2.51
C LEU A 131 3.57 19.77 3.62
N LYS A 132 4.19 20.94 3.35
CA LYS A 132 4.22 22.07 4.28
C LYS A 132 2.82 22.57 4.63
N ARG A 133 1.91 22.63 3.65
CA ARG A 133 0.50 23.00 3.89
C ARG A 133 -0.27 21.97 4.71
N LEU A 134 0.14 20.71 4.67
CA LEU A 134 -0.43 19.64 5.48
C LEU A 134 0.23 19.53 6.86
N GLU A 135 1.23 20.37 7.17
CA GLU A 135 1.99 20.35 8.42
C GLU A 135 2.63 18.98 8.70
N ILE A 136 3.07 18.29 7.64
CA ILE A 136 3.71 16.98 7.73
C ILE A 136 5.22 17.13 7.63
N GLU A 137 5.93 16.77 8.70
CA GLU A 137 7.38 16.56 8.66
C GLU A 137 7.69 15.12 8.25
N LEU A 138 8.50 14.98 7.20
CA LEU A 138 8.98 13.68 6.74
C LEU A 138 10.31 13.35 7.40
N GLU A 139 10.32 12.25 8.15
CA GLU A 139 11.55 11.65 8.66
C GLU A 139 12.08 10.68 7.61
N VAL A 140 12.83 11.22 6.65
CA VAL A 140 13.44 10.43 5.61
C VAL A 140 14.89 10.15 5.98
N GLN A 141 15.21 8.89 6.27
CA GLN A 141 16.61 8.48 6.38
C GLN A 141 17.13 8.20 4.98
N ASN A 142 18.11 8.97 4.51
CA ASN A 142 18.77 8.75 3.23
C ASN A 142 20.06 7.94 3.44
N PRO A 143 20.06 6.61 3.24
CA PRO A 143 21.27 5.82 3.41
C PRO A 143 22.38 6.19 2.40
N ASP A 144 22.00 6.74 1.24
CA ASP A 144 22.93 7.08 0.15
C ASP A 144 23.62 8.44 0.33
N GLU A 145 23.27 9.23 1.35
CA GLU A 145 23.99 10.47 1.69
C GLU A 145 25.41 10.22 2.22
N LYS A 146 25.75 8.95 2.49
CA LYS A 146 27.07 8.51 2.97
C LYS A 146 27.75 7.49 2.05
N ALA A 147 27.21 7.23 0.86
CA ALA A 147 27.75 6.29 -0.12
C ALA A 147 28.68 6.98 -1.13
#